data_AF-A0A533B9M3-F1
#
_entry.id   AF-A0A533B9M3-F1
#
_cell.length_a   1.000
_cell.length_b   1.000
_cell.length_c   1.000
_cell.angle_alpha   90.00
_cell.angle_beta   90.00
_cell.angle_gamma   90.00
#
_symmetry.space_group_name_H-M   'P 1'
#
loop_
_entity.id
_entity.type
_entity.pdbx_description
1 polymer ?
#
loop_
_entity_poly.entity_id
_entity_poly.type
_entity_poly.pdbx_seq_one_letter_code
_entity_poly.pdbx_strand_id
1 'polypeptide(L)'
;MPRTQSVMNMLLAPARTFQKTARVFITLGSLLALVDVGGCKGLPTLEQQELLVRANNLMLEHVTTRAVVNVWGKPPHHHSEFTPFFVMPDRSMIPRSRVDTGEPPKGWESMVHAGEGVFFAYPDRGWLLVFLDELLVYKEELKPEKMQALVRDWAYQDRFRTRLDEAPAP
;
A
#
# COMPACT_ATOMS: atom_id res chain seq x y z
N MET A 1 53.35 -24.97 -44.21
CA MET A 1 54.08 -25.69 -43.15
C MET A 1 53.79 -25.01 -41.82
N PRO A 2 53.80 -25.70 -40.67
CA PRO A 2 53.81 -27.16 -40.46
C PRO A 2 52.33 -27.63 -40.27
N ARG A 3 51.91 -28.74 -39.62
CA ARG A 3 52.59 -29.96 -39.14
C ARG A 3 51.64 -31.18 -39.24
N THR A 4 52.24 -32.37 -39.13
CA THR A 4 51.74 -33.70 -38.74
C THR A 4 50.88 -33.71 -37.45
N GLN A 5 50.07 -34.72 -37.11
CA GLN A 5 50.35 -36.17 -37.18
C GLN A 5 49.08 -37.06 -37.13
N SER A 6 49.23 -38.34 -37.48
CA SER A 6 48.17 -39.37 -37.51
C SER A 6 47.86 -39.98 -36.13
N VAL A 7 46.62 -40.41 -35.89
CA VAL A 7 46.25 -41.37 -34.84
C VAL A 7 45.33 -42.45 -35.42
N MET A 8 45.51 -43.68 -34.97
CA MET A 8 45.04 -44.92 -35.60
C MET A 8 43.99 -45.64 -34.73
N ASN A 9 43.36 -46.69 -35.29
CA ASN A 9 42.43 -47.67 -34.66
C ASN A 9 40.96 -47.19 -34.54
N MET A 10 40.01 -47.79 -35.29
CA MET A 10 39.37 -49.12 -35.10
C MET A 10 38.38 -49.12 -33.91
N LEU A 11 37.15 -49.68 -33.98
CA LEU A 11 36.47 -50.50 -35.01
C LEU A 11 34.94 -50.50 -34.72
N LEU A 12 34.11 -50.94 -35.69
CA LEU A 12 32.65 -51.24 -35.60
C LEU A 12 31.70 -50.01 -35.43
N ALA A 13 30.49 -49.94 -36.02
CA ALA A 13 29.83 -50.65 -37.13
C ALA A 13 28.65 -49.78 -37.65
N PRO A 14 28.09 -49.99 -38.87
CA PRO A 14 27.18 -49.03 -39.50
C PRO A 14 25.68 -49.32 -39.34
N ALA A 15 24.85 -48.29 -39.13
CA ALA A 15 23.39 -48.40 -39.21
C ALA A 15 22.71 -47.10 -39.73
N ARG A 16 22.59 -47.04 -41.07
CA ARG A 16 21.47 -46.46 -41.86
C ARG A 16 20.79 -45.17 -41.37
N THR A 17 21.11 -44.10 -42.08
CA THR A 17 20.24 -42.95 -42.37
C THR A 17 18.78 -43.33 -42.68
N PHE A 18 17.83 -42.67 -42.02
CA PHE A 18 16.45 -42.51 -42.49
C PHE A 18 16.03 -41.07 -42.18
N GLN A 19 16.27 -40.14 -43.10
CA GLN A 19 15.37 -39.74 -44.20
C GLN A 19 14.41 -38.62 -43.76
N LYS A 20 14.68 -37.45 -44.34
CA LYS A 20 14.07 -36.14 -44.11
C LYS A 20 12.58 -36.08 -44.51
N THR A 21 11.87 -35.11 -43.90
CA THR A 21 10.78 -34.29 -44.50
C THR A 21 9.49 -35.02 -44.94
N ALA A 22 8.26 -34.58 -44.64
CA ALA A 22 7.72 -33.23 -44.74
C ALA A 22 6.24 -33.18 -44.22
N ARG A 23 5.62 -31.99 -44.31
CA ARG A 23 4.17 -31.70 -44.17
C ARG A 23 3.67 -31.67 -42.71
N VAL A 24 2.65 -30.90 -42.31
CA VAL A 24 1.63 -30.12 -43.06
C VAL A 24 1.50 -28.71 -42.45
N PHE A 25 1.25 -27.67 -43.27
CA PHE A 25 0.79 -26.36 -42.79
C PHE A 25 -0.72 -26.44 -42.47
N ILE A 26 -1.14 -26.08 -41.25
CA ILE A 26 -2.53 -25.70 -40.97
C ILE A 26 -2.53 -24.37 -40.21
N THR A 27 -2.83 -23.30 -40.93
CA THR A 27 -3.31 -22.04 -40.38
C THR A 27 -4.85 -22.07 -40.32
N LEU A 28 -5.46 -21.71 -39.18
CA LEU A 28 -6.59 -20.77 -39.03
C LEU A 28 -7.27 -20.92 -37.64
N GLY A 29 -7.69 -19.81 -37.02
CA GLY A 29 -8.38 -19.75 -35.72
C GLY A 29 -7.45 -19.29 -34.58
N SER A 30 -6.99 -18.04 -34.52
CA SER A 30 -7.75 -16.77 -34.49
C SER A 30 -8.65 -16.60 -33.25
N LEU A 31 -8.37 -15.52 -32.51
CA LEU A 31 -9.24 -14.86 -31.52
C LEU A 31 -9.45 -15.53 -30.14
N LEU A 32 -8.37 -15.70 -29.38
CA LEU A 32 -8.45 -15.59 -27.92
C LEU A 32 -8.43 -14.10 -27.56
N ALA A 33 -9.62 -13.52 -27.41
CA ALA A 33 -9.81 -12.10 -27.18
C ALA A 33 -9.49 -11.70 -25.73
N LEU A 34 -8.67 -10.66 -25.59
CA LEU A 34 -8.79 -9.56 -24.62
C LEU A 34 -9.61 -9.84 -23.35
N VAL A 35 -8.95 -10.31 -22.29
CA VAL A 35 -9.36 -10.06 -20.90
C VAL A 35 -8.11 -9.78 -20.04
N ASP A 36 -7.32 -8.78 -20.45
CA ASP A 36 -6.47 -8.07 -19.49
C ASP A 36 -7.32 -6.96 -18.88
N VAL A 37 -8.13 -7.32 -17.88
CA VAL A 37 -8.84 -6.33 -17.07
C VAL A 37 -7.77 -5.58 -16.29
N GLY A 38 -7.45 -4.38 -16.79
CA GLY A 38 -6.61 -3.43 -16.07
C GLY A 38 -7.12 -3.31 -14.64
N GLY A 39 -6.31 -3.78 -13.70
CA GLY A 39 -6.72 -4.02 -12.33
C GLY A 39 -6.99 -2.73 -11.57
N CYS A 40 -8.15 -2.12 -11.79
CA CYS A 40 -8.82 -1.28 -10.82
C CYS A 40 -9.14 -2.16 -9.62
N LYS A 41 -8.14 -2.37 -8.74
CA LYS A 41 -8.34 -2.91 -7.40
C LYS A 41 -9.16 -1.88 -6.63
N GLY A 42 -10.48 -1.98 -6.78
CA GLY A 42 -11.42 -1.26 -5.94
C GLY A 42 -11.20 -1.62 -4.47
N LEU A 43 -11.65 -0.74 -3.59
CA LEU A 43 -11.62 -0.95 -2.16
C LEU A 43 -12.17 -2.35 -1.79
N PRO A 44 -11.47 -3.15 -0.96
CA PRO A 44 -11.95 -4.48 -0.56
C PRO A 44 -13.32 -4.42 0.13
N THR A 45 -14.07 -5.52 0.10
CA THR A 45 -15.35 -5.59 0.83
C THR A 45 -15.12 -5.39 2.33
N LEU A 46 -16.10 -4.82 3.04
CA LEU A 46 -15.96 -4.52 4.48
C LEU A 46 -15.49 -5.74 5.28
N GLU A 47 -16.02 -6.94 4.99
CA GLU A 47 -15.59 -8.20 5.62
C GLU A 47 -14.11 -8.52 5.39
N GLN A 48 -13.59 -8.28 4.18
CA GLN A 48 -12.17 -8.43 3.87
C GLN A 48 -11.32 -7.39 4.62
N GLN A 49 -11.78 -6.14 4.71
CA GLN A 49 -11.11 -5.11 5.50
C GLN A 49 -11.07 -5.48 6.99
N GLU A 50 -12.16 -6.02 7.53
CA GLU A 50 -12.19 -6.51 8.91
C GLU A 50 -11.23 -7.67 9.13
N LEU A 51 -11.09 -8.61 8.19
CA LEU A 51 -10.10 -9.68 8.26
C LEU A 51 -8.67 -9.12 8.26
N LEU A 52 -8.38 -8.10 7.44
CA LEU A 52 -7.09 -7.39 7.46
C LEU A 52 -6.82 -6.76 8.83
N VAL A 53 -7.79 -6.07 9.42
CA VAL A 53 -7.67 -5.46 10.75
C VAL A 53 -7.54 -6.50 11.87
N ARG A 54 -8.26 -7.63 11.80
CA ARG A 54 -8.13 -8.75 12.75
C ARG A 54 -6.73 -9.37 12.72
N ALA A 55 -6.11 -9.44 11.54
CA ALA A 55 -4.74 -9.91 11.34
C ALA A 55 -3.67 -8.84 11.65
N ASN A 56 -4.06 -7.65 12.14
CA ASN A 56 -3.20 -6.47 12.29
C ASN A 56 -2.51 -6.01 10.98
N ASN A 57 -3.01 -6.46 9.82
CA ASN A 57 -2.51 -6.09 8.50
C ASN A 57 -3.17 -4.79 8.02
N LEU A 58 -2.78 -3.68 8.65
CA LEU A 58 -3.27 -2.33 8.37
C LEU A 58 -2.77 -1.82 7.00
N MET A 59 -3.35 -2.32 5.90
CA MET A 59 -2.97 -1.91 4.55
C MET A 59 -3.52 -0.51 4.22
N LEU A 60 -2.64 0.38 3.75
CA LEU A 60 -3.02 1.73 3.30
C LEU A 60 -3.95 1.64 2.09
N GLU A 61 -4.86 2.62 1.94
CA GLU A 61 -5.89 2.70 0.88
C GLU A 61 -6.90 1.52 0.85
N HIS A 62 -6.74 0.51 1.72
CA HIS A 62 -7.51 -0.74 1.72
C HIS A 62 -8.31 -0.97 3.01
N VAL A 63 -8.12 -0.14 4.04
CA VAL A 63 -8.78 -0.24 5.34
C VAL A 63 -9.51 1.07 5.65
N THR A 64 -10.81 0.97 5.96
CA THR A 64 -11.63 2.13 6.35
C THR A 64 -11.70 2.34 7.86
N THR A 65 -12.08 3.55 8.28
CA THR A 65 -12.47 3.86 9.66
C THR A 65 -13.48 2.85 10.22
N ARG A 66 -14.50 2.49 9.41
CA ARG A 66 -15.55 1.54 9.77
C ARG A 66 -15.01 0.14 10.05
N ALA A 67 -14.12 -0.38 9.20
CA ALA A 67 -13.50 -1.69 9.40
C ALA A 67 -12.69 -1.74 10.70
N VAL A 68 -11.98 -0.66 11.03
CA VAL A 68 -11.24 -0.55 12.29
C VAL A 68 -12.17 -0.50 13.50
N VAL A 69 -13.20 0.35 13.47
CA VAL A 69 -14.16 0.47 14.58
C VAL A 69 -14.94 -0.83 14.82
N ASN A 70 -15.32 -1.55 13.77
CA ASN A 70 -16.02 -2.84 13.88
C ASN A 70 -15.17 -3.91 14.59
N VAL A 71 -13.86 -3.93 14.39
CA VAL A 71 -12.97 -5.00 14.90
C VAL A 71 -12.26 -4.63 16.19
N TRP A 72 -11.83 -3.37 16.33
CA TRP A 72 -11.07 -2.89 17.49
C TRP A 72 -11.91 -2.10 18.48
N GLY A 73 -13.17 -1.80 18.15
CA GLY A 73 -14.04 -0.91 18.90
C GLY A 73 -13.78 0.58 18.59
N LYS A 74 -14.61 1.46 19.15
CA LYS A 74 -14.42 2.91 19.06
C LYS A 74 -13.02 3.29 19.58
N PRO A 75 -12.26 4.16 18.89
CA PRO A 75 -10.96 4.61 19.38
C PRO A 75 -11.10 5.31 20.74
N PRO A 76 -10.25 5.00 21.74
CA PRO A 76 -10.23 5.68 23.03
C PRO A 76 -10.03 7.20 22.90
N HIS A 77 -9.20 7.62 21.93
CA HIS A 77 -9.01 9.01 21.57
C HIS A 77 -9.11 9.18 20.05
N HIS A 78 -9.84 10.20 19.63
CA HIS A 78 -9.94 10.61 18.23
C HIS A 78 -9.78 12.12 18.14
N HIS A 79 -9.24 12.57 17.02
CA HIS A 79 -9.08 13.98 16.64
C HIS A 79 -9.36 14.09 15.16
N SER A 80 -9.86 15.24 14.70
CA SER A 80 -9.97 15.54 13.28
C SER A 80 -9.36 16.90 13.02
N GLU A 81 -8.61 17.07 11.94
CA GLU A 81 -8.08 18.38 11.52
C GLU A 81 -7.95 18.50 9.99
N PHE A 82 -8.35 19.65 9.45
CA PHE A 82 -7.99 20.02 8.09
C PHE A 82 -6.48 20.29 8.03
N THR A 83 -5.73 19.43 7.34
CA THR A 83 -4.27 19.43 7.42
C THR A 83 -3.63 19.11 6.06
N PRO A 84 -2.45 19.68 5.74
CA PRO A 84 -1.66 19.22 4.61
C PRO A 84 -1.08 17.83 4.87
N PHE A 85 -1.12 16.98 3.86
CA PHE A 85 -0.54 15.65 3.81
C PHE A 85 0.56 15.59 2.75
N PHE A 86 1.74 15.15 3.15
CA PHE A 86 2.87 14.94 2.24
C PHE A 86 2.77 13.54 1.64
N VAL A 87 2.57 13.45 0.32
CA VAL A 87 2.43 12.17 -0.37
C VAL A 87 3.82 11.59 -0.66
N MET A 88 4.11 10.43 -0.10
CA MET A 88 5.39 9.74 -0.19
C MET A 88 5.44 8.77 -1.38
N PRO A 89 6.63 8.38 -1.87
CA PRO A 89 6.77 7.41 -2.97
C PRO A 89 6.15 6.02 -2.70
N ASP A 90 5.99 5.64 -1.43
CA ASP A 90 5.31 4.40 -1.01
C ASP A 90 3.77 4.55 -0.88
N ARG A 91 3.24 5.71 -1.29
CA ARG A 91 1.83 6.15 -1.18
C ARG A 91 1.32 6.42 0.24
N SER A 92 2.17 6.35 1.25
CA SER A 92 1.79 6.90 2.56
C SER A 92 1.61 8.42 2.44
N MET A 93 0.61 8.96 3.15
CA MET A 93 0.35 10.40 3.17
C MET A 93 0.59 10.92 4.58
N ILE A 94 1.77 11.49 4.84
CA ILE A 94 2.16 11.91 6.19
C ILE A 94 1.50 13.26 6.50
N PRO A 95 0.59 13.36 7.50
CA PRO A 95 -0.01 14.64 7.88
C PRO A 95 1.02 15.58 8.49
N ARG A 96 0.84 16.90 8.30
CA ARG A 96 1.81 17.93 8.73
C ARG A 96 2.13 17.86 10.23
N SER A 97 1.18 17.48 11.07
CA SER A 97 1.35 17.29 12.52
C SER A 97 2.29 16.13 12.92
N ARG A 98 2.74 15.31 11.97
CA ARG A 98 3.74 14.23 12.16
C ARG A 98 5.10 14.50 11.51
N VAL A 99 5.33 15.72 11.01
CA VAL A 99 6.60 16.15 10.41
C VAL A 99 7.30 17.17 11.33
N ASP A 100 8.61 17.02 11.52
CA ASP A 100 9.41 17.96 12.31
C ASP A 100 9.38 19.38 11.71
N THR A 101 9.41 20.40 12.57
CA THR A 101 9.16 21.77 12.11
C THR A 101 10.39 22.40 11.47
N GLY A 102 10.23 22.82 10.22
CA GLY A 102 11.27 23.45 9.40
C GLY A 102 11.89 22.51 8.35
N GLU A 103 11.59 21.21 8.40
CA GLU A 103 12.12 20.21 7.47
C GLU A 103 10.99 19.55 6.65
N PRO A 104 11.21 19.26 5.36
CA PRO A 104 10.33 18.37 4.59
C PRO A 104 10.50 16.91 5.04
N PRO A 105 9.49 16.04 4.86
CA PRO A 105 9.68 14.61 5.12
C PRO A 105 10.79 14.04 4.22
N LYS A 106 11.64 13.18 4.81
CA LYS A 106 12.78 12.59 4.09
C LYS A 106 12.29 11.68 2.95
N GLY A 107 12.67 12.01 1.71
CA GLY A 107 12.26 11.27 0.51
C GLY A 107 10.91 11.71 -0.08
N TRP A 108 10.36 12.84 0.38
CA TRP A 108 9.21 13.48 -0.24
C TRP A 108 9.59 14.20 -1.54
N GLU A 109 8.80 14.04 -2.60
CA GLU A 109 9.15 14.49 -3.96
C GLU A 109 8.41 15.76 -4.44
N SER A 110 7.64 16.42 -3.57
CA SER A 110 6.88 17.70 -3.72
C SER A 110 5.34 17.63 -3.74
N MET A 111 4.73 16.44 -3.75
CA MET A 111 3.27 16.31 -3.82
C MET A 111 2.61 16.51 -2.44
N VAL A 112 1.71 17.49 -2.33
CA VAL A 112 0.87 17.73 -1.15
C VAL A 112 -0.60 17.49 -1.50
N HIS A 113 -1.32 16.79 -0.63
CA HIS A 113 -2.79 16.76 -0.61
C HIS A 113 -3.28 17.54 0.62
N ALA A 114 -4.46 18.17 0.58
CA ALA A 114 -5.03 18.86 1.75
C ALA A 114 -6.50 18.47 1.92
N GLY A 115 -6.88 18.06 3.13
CA GLY A 115 -8.21 17.56 3.44
C GLY A 115 -8.42 17.35 4.93
N GLU A 116 -9.61 16.90 5.31
CA GLU A 116 -9.95 16.59 6.70
C GLU A 116 -9.34 15.24 7.10
N GLY A 117 -8.28 15.29 7.91
CA GLY A 117 -7.66 14.11 8.48
C GLY A 117 -8.39 13.65 9.72
N VAL A 118 -8.76 12.36 9.79
CA VAL A 118 -9.35 11.73 10.98
C VAL A 118 -8.28 10.86 11.64
N PHE A 119 -7.94 11.16 12.89
CA PHE A 119 -6.86 10.52 13.64
C PHE A 119 -7.46 9.63 14.73
N PHE A 120 -7.15 8.33 14.71
CA PHE A 120 -7.53 7.37 15.75
C PHE A 120 -6.29 6.93 16.52
N ALA A 121 -6.27 7.17 17.83
CA ALA A 121 -5.25 6.68 18.74
C ALA A 121 -5.78 5.52 19.58
N TYR A 122 -5.09 4.38 19.52
CA TYR A 122 -5.34 3.20 20.33
C TYR A 122 -4.13 2.92 21.24
N PRO A 123 -4.05 3.55 22.45
CA PRO A 123 -2.92 3.37 23.37
C PRO A 123 -2.65 1.90 23.71
N ASP A 124 -3.70 1.13 23.99
CA ASP A 124 -3.62 -0.31 24.35
C ASP A 124 -3.08 -1.20 23.22
N ARG A 125 -3.04 -0.67 21.98
CA ARG A 125 -2.51 -1.35 20.79
C ARG A 125 -1.22 -0.73 20.27
N GLY A 126 -0.78 0.40 20.82
CA GLY A 126 0.37 1.16 20.33
C GLY A 126 0.19 1.82 18.96
N TRP A 127 -1.03 1.92 18.42
CA TRP A 127 -1.26 2.43 17.05
C TRP A 127 -1.88 3.83 17.01
N LEU A 128 -1.26 4.71 16.23
CA LEU A 128 -1.89 5.88 15.64
C LEU A 128 -2.26 5.54 14.19
N LEU A 129 -3.52 5.72 13.84
CA LEU A 129 -4.05 5.55 12.48
C LEU A 129 -4.60 6.89 12.00
N VAL A 130 -4.32 7.24 10.74
CA VAL A 130 -4.80 8.49 10.15
C VAL A 130 -5.50 8.18 8.83
N PHE A 131 -6.73 8.66 8.74
CA PHE A 131 -7.63 8.45 7.61
C PHE A 131 -7.89 9.77 6.90
N LEU A 132 -8.06 9.68 5.58
CA LEU A 132 -8.46 10.76 4.69
C LEU A 132 -9.51 10.16 3.74
N ASP A 133 -10.63 10.84 3.53
CA ASP A 133 -11.78 10.32 2.76
C ASP A 133 -12.18 8.89 3.19
N GLU A 134 -12.27 8.67 4.50
CA GLU A 134 -12.50 7.39 5.20
C GLU A 134 -11.40 6.31 5.05
N LEU A 135 -10.41 6.48 4.18
CA LEU A 135 -9.36 5.51 3.88
C LEU A 135 -8.10 5.71 4.75
N LEU A 136 -7.51 4.62 5.23
CA LEU A 136 -6.24 4.66 5.97
C LEU A 136 -5.10 5.12 5.05
N VAL A 137 -4.55 6.32 5.27
CA VAL A 137 -3.45 6.88 4.46
C VAL A 137 -2.12 6.94 5.20
N TYR A 138 -2.14 6.88 6.53
CA TYR A 138 -0.94 6.82 7.36
C TYR A 138 -1.18 6.02 8.64
N LYS A 139 -0.12 5.36 9.13
CA LYS A 139 -0.11 4.61 10.38
C LYS A 139 1.26 4.74 11.04
N GLU A 140 1.27 4.85 12.36
CA GLU A 140 2.50 4.96 13.15
C GLU A 140 2.36 4.08 14.40
N GLU A 141 3.39 3.29 14.69
CA GLU A 141 3.51 2.56 15.95
C GLU A 141 4.19 3.49 16.98
N LEU A 142 3.47 3.81 18.06
CA LEU A 142 3.86 4.78 19.08
C LEU A 142 3.99 4.11 20.44
N LYS A 143 5.09 4.43 21.13
CA LYS A 143 5.24 4.09 22.55
C LYS A 143 4.18 4.83 23.40
N PRO A 144 3.74 4.28 24.55
CA PRO A 144 2.68 4.86 25.38
C PRO A 144 2.93 6.32 25.75
N GLU A 145 4.17 6.73 26.00
CA GLU A 145 4.52 8.08 26.41
C GLU A 145 4.33 9.09 25.26
N LYS A 146 4.65 8.68 24.03
CA LYS A 146 4.39 9.49 22.82
C LYS A 146 2.89 9.58 22.54
N MET A 147 2.15 8.48 22.71
CA MET A 147 0.70 8.46 22.52
C MET A 147 0.00 9.38 23.52
N GLN A 148 0.39 9.33 24.79
CA GLN A 148 -0.17 10.21 25.84
C GLN A 148 0.17 11.68 25.59
N ALA A 149 1.36 11.99 25.09
CA ALA A 149 1.72 13.35 24.69
C ALA A 149 0.81 13.86 23.55
N LEU A 150 0.68 13.08 22.46
CA LEU A 150 -0.19 13.40 21.32
C LEU A 150 -1.63 13.68 21.74
N VAL A 151 -2.22 12.80 22.56
CA VAL A 151 -3.61 12.93 23.05
C VAL A 151 -3.80 14.18 23.92
N ARG A 152 -2.81 14.53 24.76
CA ARG A 152 -2.85 15.76 25.55
C ARG A 152 -2.77 17.00 24.67
N ASP A 153 -1.98 16.95 23.61
CA ASP A 153 -1.78 18.07 22.70
C ASP A 153 -3.04 18.31 21.84
N TRP A 154 -3.73 17.25 21.39
CA TRP A 154 -5.09 17.36 20.81
C TRP A 154 -6.09 17.98 21.80
N ALA A 155 -6.15 17.46 23.04
CA ALA A 155 -7.01 18.00 24.10
C ALA A 155 -6.61 19.41 24.58
N TYR A 156 -5.49 19.96 24.10
CA TYR A 156 -5.14 21.36 24.22
C TYR A 156 -5.64 22.15 23.00
N GLN A 157 -5.40 21.67 21.78
CA GLN A 157 -5.86 22.29 20.52
C GLN A 157 -7.39 22.49 20.48
N ASP A 158 -8.18 21.49 20.90
CA ASP A 158 -9.65 21.57 20.93
C ASP A 158 -10.19 22.70 21.84
N ARG A 159 -9.39 23.23 22.76
CA ARG A 159 -9.77 24.39 23.59
C ARG A 159 -9.72 25.72 22.84
N PHE A 160 -9.01 25.75 21.72
CA PHE A 160 -8.81 26.94 20.87
C PHE A 160 -9.59 26.86 19.56
N ARG A 161 -10.18 25.70 19.23
CA ARG A 161 -11.19 25.60 18.18
C ARG A 161 -12.34 26.56 18.50
N THR A 162 -12.64 27.42 17.54
CA THR A 162 -13.76 28.35 17.64
C THR A 162 -14.95 27.80 16.87
N ARG A 163 -16.16 28.32 17.14
CA ARG A 163 -17.38 27.94 16.40
C ARG A 163 -17.36 28.27 14.90
N LEU A 164 -16.28 28.85 14.39
CA LEU A 164 -16.05 29.09 12.96
C LEU A 164 -15.43 27.86 12.27
N ASP A 165 -14.79 26.98 13.04
CA ASP A 165 -14.12 25.75 12.56
C ASP A 165 -15.07 24.54 12.55
N GLU A 166 -16.28 24.71 13.11
CA GLU A 166 -17.33 23.70 13.15
C GLU A 166 -18.19 23.87 11.89
N ALA A 167 -18.13 22.90 10.97
CA ALA A 167 -18.86 22.97 9.70
C ALA A 167 -20.38 23.21 9.94
N PRO A 168 -21.03 24.07 9.14
CA PRO A 168 -22.41 24.46 9.40
C PRO A 168 -23.33 23.23 9.39
N ALA A 169 -24.06 23.05 10.50
CA ALA A 169 -25.05 21.99 10.61
C ALA A 169 -26.16 22.18 9.54
N PRO A 170 -26.58 21.09 8.86
CA PRO A 170 -27.68 21.11 7.90
C PRO A 170 -29.06 21.29 8.57
#